data_AF-A0A0B6EB66-F1
#
_entry.id   AF-A0A0B6EB66-F1
#
_cell.length_a   1.000
_cell.length_b   1.000
_cell.length_c   1.000
_cell.angle_alpha   90.00
_cell.angle_beta   90.00
_cell.angle_gamma   90.00
#
_symmetry.space_group_name_H-M   'P 1'
#
loop_
_entity.id
_entity.type
_entity.pdbx_description
1 polymer ?
#
loop_
_entity_poly.entity_id
_entity_poly.type
_entity_poly.pdbx_seq_one_letter_code
_entity_poly.pdbx_strand_id
1 'polypeptide(L)'
;MCLTKYSRINYSPNVANMLALLLTNKNLTNGRHLVQGSCVSQILSFYCNKEMFDEVYKYSKERNITFTLYVDDLSFSSSQNFDAKEIIKQVNKILHRNGYKVKSSKTKYSKIGNITGVIVKNTKLLVRNRTHEKIHRLQNKDSKKAKQIIGQARYIEPTFYTKK
;
A
#
# COMPACT_ATOMS: atom_id res chain seq x y z
N MET A 1 8.20 3.27 17.95
CA MET A 1 6.73 3.29 17.77
C MET A 1 6.07 1.89 17.80
N CYS A 2 6.81 0.80 17.56
CA CYS A 2 6.17 -0.54 17.51
C CYS A 2 5.94 -1.17 18.90
N LEU A 3 6.83 -0.97 19.87
CA LEU A 3 6.74 -1.61 21.21
C LEU A 3 5.45 -1.31 21.99
N THR A 4 4.88 -0.11 21.87
CA THR A 4 3.68 0.27 22.64
C THR A 4 2.40 -0.41 22.17
N LYS A 5 2.41 -1.07 21.00
CA LYS A 5 1.22 -1.74 20.45
C LYS A 5 1.29 -3.27 20.51
N TYR A 6 2.43 -3.88 20.85
CA TYR A 6 2.54 -5.34 20.94
C TYR A 6 1.67 -5.95 22.03
N SER A 7 1.38 -5.21 23.11
CA SER A 7 0.44 -5.63 24.14
C SER A 7 -0.99 -5.84 23.64
N ARG A 8 -1.32 -5.35 22.43
CA ARG A 8 -2.62 -5.59 21.77
C ARG A 8 -2.70 -6.96 21.10
N ILE A 9 -1.56 -7.63 20.94
CA ILE A 9 -1.52 -9.00 20.45
C ILE A 9 -1.67 -9.89 21.69
N ASN A 10 -2.74 -10.67 21.74
CA ASN A 10 -3.26 -11.37 22.90
C ASN A 10 -2.36 -12.55 23.37
N TYR A 11 -1.08 -12.26 23.63
CA TYR A 11 -0.05 -13.20 24.08
C TYR A 11 0.39 -12.86 25.51
N SER A 12 1.02 -13.84 26.17
CA SER A 12 1.63 -13.60 27.48
C SER A 12 2.72 -12.50 27.38
N PRO A 13 2.87 -11.64 28.40
CA PRO A 13 3.81 -10.52 28.36
C PRO A 13 5.25 -10.93 28.04
N ASN A 14 5.70 -12.08 28.54
CA ASN A 14 7.05 -12.59 28.30
C ASN A 14 7.29 -12.96 26.83
N VAL A 15 6.33 -13.65 26.21
CA VAL A 15 6.41 -14.03 24.79
C VAL A 15 6.33 -12.79 23.90
N ALA A 16 5.42 -11.87 24.20
CA ALA A 16 5.29 -10.61 23.46
C ALA A 16 6.58 -9.79 23.53
N ASN A 17 7.22 -9.72 24.71
CA ASN A 17 8.47 -9.00 24.89
C ASN A 17 9.63 -9.66 24.12
N MET A 18 9.76 -10.99 24.19
CA MET A 18 10.79 -11.72 23.44
C MET A 18 10.65 -11.52 21.93
N LEU A 19 9.44 -11.64 21.40
CA LEU A 19 9.15 -11.37 19.98
C LEU A 19 9.48 -9.93 19.60
N ALA A 20 9.10 -8.96 20.44
CA ALA A 20 9.42 -7.57 20.18
C ALA A 20 10.94 -7.33 20.17
N LEU A 21 11.71 -7.95 21.05
CA LEU A 21 13.17 -7.84 21.07
C LEU A 21 13.82 -8.44 19.81
N LEU A 22 13.33 -9.59 19.35
CA LEU A 22 13.85 -10.26 18.15
C LEU A 22 13.49 -9.54 16.84
N LEU A 23 12.29 -8.98 16.76
CA LEU A 23 11.72 -8.44 15.52
C LEU A 23 11.85 -6.92 15.40
N THR A 24 12.44 -6.26 16.41
CA THR A 24 12.66 -4.82 16.38
C THR A 24 14.11 -4.47 16.71
N ASN A 25 14.65 -3.49 15.99
CA ASN A 25 15.96 -2.90 16.29
C ASN A 25 15.78 -1.59 17.06
N LYS A 26 16.69 -1.31 18.00
CA LYS A 26 16.73 -0.07 18.77
C LYS A 26 17.48 0.98 17.96
N ASN A 27 16.80 2.08 17.67
CA ASN A 27 17.43 3.29 17.12
C ASN A 27 17.69 4.27 18.27
N LEU A 28 18.86 4.90 18.27
CA LEU A 28 19.30 5.87 19.28
C LEU A 28 18.36 7.09 19.40
N THR A 29 17.63 7.42 18.34
CA THR A 29 16.80 8.64 18.29
C THR A 29 15.31 8.40 18.48
N ASN A 30 14.78 7.23 18.08
CA ASN A 30 13.33 7.02 17.93
C ASN A 30 12.78 5.75 18.62
N GLY A 31 13.57 5.12 19.50
CA GLY A 31 13.20 3.90 20.21
C GLY A 31 13.31 2.65 19.35
N ARG A 32 12.47 1.62 19.59
CA ARG A 32 12.50 0.38 18.79
C ARG A 32 11.54 0.44 17.58
N HIS A 33 12.01 -0.13 16.47
CA HIS A 33 11.34 -0.17 15.17
C HIS A 33 11.41 -1.58 14.58
N LEU A 34 10.37 -1.99 13.84
CA LEU A 34 10.40 -3.26 13.10
C LEU A 34 11.61 -3.30 12.16
N VAL A 35 12.28 -4.45 12.12
CA VAL A 35 13.40 -4.67 11.21
C VAL A 35 12.90 -4.71 9.76
N GLN A 36 13.66 -4.11 8.85
CA GLN A 36 13.39 -4.22 7.41
C GLN A 36 13.92 -5.55 6.87
N GLY A 37 13.25 -6.10 5.85
CA GLY A 37 13.67 -7.36 5.20
C GLY A 37 13.19 -8.65 5.87
N SER A 38 12.64 -8.58 7.10
CA SER A 38 11.98 -9.74 7.72
C SER A 38 10.57 -9.94 7.17
N CYS A 39 10.22 -11.18 6.82
CA CYS A 39 8.87 -11.56 6.42
C CYS A 39 7.84 -11.35 7.56
N VAL A 40 8.29 -11.47 8.81
CA VAL A 40 7.43 -11.32 10.00
C VAL A 40 7.08 -9.86 10.27
N SER A 41 7.95 -8.92 9.90
CA SER A 41 7.69 -7.49 10.13
C SER A 41 6.39 -7.01 9.47
N GLN A 42 6.06 -7.56 8.30
CA GLN A 42 4.87 -7.14 7.55
C GLN A 42 3.57 -7.56 8.25
N ILE A 43 3.45 -8.84 8.59
CA ILE A 43 2.25 -9.36 9.26
C ILE A 43 2.06 -8.70 10.63
N LEU A 44 3.17 -8.39 11.29
CA LEU A 44 3.17 -7.78 12.60
C LEU A 44 2.79 -6.30 12.56
N SER A 45 3.25 -5.58 11.53
CA SER A 45 2.79 -4.22 11.23
C SER A 45 1.28 -4.19 11.04
N PHE A 46 0.72 -5.18 10.33
CA PHE A 46 -0.73 -5.31 10.16
C PHE A 46 -1.45 -5.50 11.50
N TYR A 47 -1.09 -6.52 12.28
CA TYR A 47 -1.77 -6.83 13.53
C TYR A 47 -1.67 -5.72 14.58
N CYS A 48 -0.50 -5.10 14.72
CA CYS A 48 -0.31 -3.97 15.63
C CYS A 48 -1.19 -2.76 15.28
N ASN A 49 -1.67 -2.66 14.04
CA ASN A 49 -2.49 -1.55 13.56
C ASN A 49 -3.89 -1.98 13.12
N LYS A 50 -4.29 -3.23 13.42
CA LYS A 50 -5.56 -3.79 12.95
C LYS A 50 -6.75 -2.92 13.35
N GLU A 51 -6.83 -2.52 14.61
CA GLU A 51 -7.91 -1.66 15.12
C GLU A 51 -8.02 -0.33 14.36
N MET A 52 -6.87 0.28 14.03
CA MET A 52 -6.82 1.50 13.23
C MET A 52 -7.32 1.26 11.81
N PHE A 53 -6.92 0.15 11.18
CA PHE A 53 -7.40 -0.21 9.84
C PHE A 53 -8.89 -0.58 9.84
N ASP A 54 -9.37 -1.25 10.88
CA ASP A 54 -10.79 -1.57 11.06
C ASP A 54 -11.63 -0.29 11.19
N GLU A 55 -11.13 0.73 11.89
CA GLU A 55 -11.78 2.04 11.98
C GLU A 55 -11.85 2.75 10.61
N VAL A 56 -10.74 2.76 9.86
CA VAL A 56 -10.69 3.30 8.49
C VAL A 56 -11.65 2.54 7.57
N TYR A 57 -11.69 1.21 7.70
CA TYR A 57 -12.60 0.35 6.93
C TYR A 57 -14.06 0.68 7.23
N LYS A 58 -14.44 0.78 8.52
CA LYS A 58 -15.80 1.13 8.93
C LYS A 58 -16.21 2.49 8.39
N TYR A 59 -15.37 3.51 8.58
CA TYR A 59 -15.60 4.86 8.06
C TYR A 59 -15.84 4.89 6.54
N SER A 60 -15.06 4.10 5.80
CA SER A 60 -15.14 3.99 4.34
C SER A 60 -16.40 3.25 3.89
N LYS A 61 -16.72 2.13 4.57
CA LYS A 61 -17.89 1.29 4.28
C LYS A 61 -19.20 2.06 4.43
N GLU A 62 -19.32 2.86 5.49
CA GLU A 62 -20.49 3.73 5.73
C GLU A 62 -20.74 4.75 4.60
N ARG A 63 -19.74 5.01 3.76
CA ARG A 63 -19.78 5.98 2.65
C ARG A 63 -19.76 5.33 1.28
N ASN A 64 -19.95 4.01 1.19
CA ASN A 64 -19.85 3.24 -0.07
C ASN A 64 -18.50 3.43 -0.78
N ILE A 65 -17.42 3.53 0.01
CA ILE A 65 -16.04 3.59 -0.47
C ILE A 65 -15.38 2.25 -0.17
N THR A 66 -14.81 1.63 -1.20
CA THR A 66 -13.97 0.44 -1.07
C THR A 66 -12.60 0.87 -0.56
N PHE A 67 -12.28 0.42 0.65
CA PHE A 67 -10.94 0.54 1.23
C PHE A 67 -10.15 -0.75 0.97
N THR A 68 -8.91 -0.62 0.51
CA THR A 68 -7.95 -1.72 0.35
C THR A 68 -6.62 -1.34 0.98
N LEU A 69 -6.04 -2.28 1.72
CA LEU A 69 -4.72 -2.16 2.33
C LEU A 69 -3.76 -3.12 1.64
N TYR A 70 -2.62 -2.62 1.18
CA TYR A 70 -1.52 -3.44 0.70
C TYR A 70 -0.21 -3.01 1.35
N VAL A 71 0.26 -3.78 2.32
CA VAL A 71 1.43 -3.42 3.15
C VAL A 71 1.19 -2.05 3.81
N ASP A 72 1.92 -1.01 3.43
CA ASP A 72 1.80 0.35 3.96
C ASP A 72 0.91 1.26 3.07
N ASP A 73 0.49 0.77 1.90
CA ASP A 73 -0.31 1.54 0.94
C ASP A 73 -1.81 1.40 1.22
N LEU A 74 -2.45 2.54 1.46
CA LEU A 74 -3.89 2.67 1.65
C LEU A 74 -4.53 3.14 0.33
N SER A 75 -5.48 2.36 -0.19
CA SER A 75 -6.21 2.68 -1.41
C SER A 75 -7.70 2.84 -1.13
N PHE A 76 -8.30 3.89 -1.70
CA PHE A 76 -9.72 4.20 -1.57
C PHE A 76 -10.30 4.39 -2.96
N SER A 77 -11.38 3.68 -3.26
CA SER A 77 -12.06 3.75 -4.56
C SER A 77 -13.57 3.71 -4.39
N SER A 78 -14.29 4.32 -5.33
CA SER A 78 -15.75 4.22 -5.41
C SER A 78 -16.18 4.31 -6.87
N SER A 79 -17.32 3.72 -7.20
CA SER A 79 -17.98 3.90 -8.50
C SER A 79 -18.69 5.26 -8.60
N GLN A 80 -18.93 5.92 -7.47
CA GLN A 80 -19.56 7.22 -7.37
C GLN A 80 -18.55 8.29 -6.98
N ASN A 81 -18.85 9.56 -7.30
CA ASN A 81 -18.02 10.66 -6.84
C ASN A 81 -18.15 10.79 -5.31
N PHE A 82 -17.04 11.08 -4.65
CA PHE A 82 -17.00 11.36 -3.21
C PHE A 82 -16.11 12.58 -2.94
N ASP A 83 -16.32 13.24 -1.81
CA ASP A 83 -15.46 14.34 -1.37
C ASP A 83 -14.12 13.81 -0.86
N ALA A 84 -13.14 13.76 -1.74
CA ALA A 84 -11.80 13.30 -1.40
C ALA A 84 -11.13 14.12 -0.30
N LYS A 85 -11.43 15.43 -0.17
CA LYS A 85 -10.83 16.26 0.89
C LYS A 85 -11.32 15.81 2.27
N GLU A 86 -12.61 15.53 2.38
CA GLU A 86 -13.20 15.05 3.63
C GLU A 86 -12.68 13.66 4.00
N ILE A 87 -12.62 12.74 3.03
CA ILE A 87 -12.04 11.40 3.25
C ILE A 87 -10.59 11.49 3.72
N ILE A 88 -9.75 12.27 3.02
CA ILE A 88 -8.35 12.46 3.38
C ILE A 88 -8.23 13.05 4.79
N LYS A 89 -9.06 14.04 5.14
CA LYS A 89 -9.06 14.67 6.46
C LYS A 89 -9.39 13.67 7.56
N GLN A 90 -10.45 12.88 7.41
CA GLN A 90 -10.87 11.92 8.42
C GLN A 90 -9.90 10.75 8.56
N VAL A 91 -9.41 10.20 7.45
CA VAL A 91 -8.38 9.16 7.47
C VAL A 91 -7.11 9.68 8.14
N ASN A 92 -6.65 10.89 7.83
CA ASN A 92 -5.50 11.50 8.48
C ASN A 92 -5.72 11.68 9.99
N LYS A 93 -6.94 12.03 10.43
CA LYS A 93 -7.28 12.14 11.86
C LYS A 93 -7.13 10.78 12.57
N ILE A 94 -7.64 9.71 11.95
CA ILE A 94 -7.55 8.33 12.49
C ILE A 94 -6.07 7.91 12.60
N LEU A 95 -5.30 8.12 11.53
CA LEU A 95 -3.87 7.79 11.47
C LEU A 95 -3.06 8.59 12.50
N HIS A 96 -3.33 9.89 12.63
CA HIS A 96 -2.63 10.78 13.56
C HIS A 96 -2.86 10.38 15.02
N ARG A 97 -4.10 10.07 15.41
CA ARG A 97 -4.41 9.56 16.75
C ARG A 97 -3.66 8.26 17.08
N ASN A 98 -3.34 7.47 16.05
CA ASN A 98 -2.59 6.23 16.18
C ASN A 98 -1.07 6.39 16.05
N GLY A 99 -0.57 7.64 16.03
CA GLY A 99 0.85 7.99 16.01
C GLY A 99 1.47 8.11 14.60
N TYR A 100 0.68 8.01 13.54
CA TYR A 100 1.18 8.10 12.16
C TYR A 100 1.06 9.51 11.60
N LYS A 101 2.06 9.92 10.82
CA LYS A 101 2.03 11.18 10.05
C LYS A 101 2.09 10.85 8.56
N VAL A 102 1.01 11.17 7.84
CA VAL A 102 0.94 10.99 6.39
C VAL A 102 1.62 12.17 5.70
N LYS A 103 2.50 11.87 4.74
CA LYS A 103 3.10 12.90 3.89
C LYS A 103 2.11 13.31 2.81
N SER A 104 1.72 14.58 2.78
CA SER A 104 0.80 15.13 1.77
C SER A 104 1.27 14.86 0.33
N SER A 105 2.58 14.91 0.08
CA SER A 105 3.18 14.59 -1.23
C SER A 105 2.98 13.15 -1.70
N LYS A 106 2.64 12.24 -0.77
CA LYS A 106 2.32 10.84 -1.08
C LYS A 106 0.81 10.58 -1.20
N THR A 107 -0.04 11.53 -0.78
CA THR A 107 -1.49 11.43 -0.92
C THR A 107 -1.90 11.87 -2.33
N LYS A 108 -2.57 10.98 -3.06
CA LYS A 108 -3.02 11.24 -4.44
C LYS A 108 -4.51 10.96 -4.57
N TYR A 109 -5.19 11.84 -5.29
CA TYR A 109 -6.58 11.68 -5.68
C TYR A 109 -6.71 11.89 -7.18
N SER A 110 -7.37 10.96 -7.86
CA SER A 110 -7.50 10.97 -9.32
C SER A 110 -8.61 10.03 -9.76
N LYS A 111 -9.35 10.40 -10.82
CA LYS A 111 -10.30 9.49 -11.49
C LYS A 111 -9.61 8.31 -12.19
N ILE A 112 -8.34 8.50 -12.59
CA ILE A 112 -7.48 7.47 -13.17
C ILE A 112 -6.34 7.25 -12.18
N GLY A 113 -6.46 6.21 -11.37
CA GLY A 113 -5.52 5.92 -10.28
C GLY A 113 -4.28 5.18 -10.79
N ASN A 114 -3.11 5.52 -10.25
CA ASN A 114 -1.93 4.65 -10.32
C ASN A 114 -1.78 3.97 -8.97
N ILE A 115 -2.23 2.72 -8.88
CA ILE A 115 -2.24 1.92 -7.66
C ILE A 115 -1.15 0.86 -7.81
N THR A 116 -0.15 0.87 -6.92
CA THR A 116 0.96 -0.09 -6.88
C THR A 116 1.64 -0.37 -8.24
N GLY A 117 1.70 0.65 -9.12
CA GLY A 117 2.34 0.53 -10.44
C GLY A 117 1.42 0.06 -11.58
N VAL A 118 0.12 -0.07 -11.33
CA VAL A 118 -0.94 -0.39 -12.29
C VAL A 118 -1.87 0.82 -12.45
N ILE A 119 -2.28 1.12 -13.69
CA ILE A 119 -3.27 2.16 -13.93
C ILE A 119 -4.67 1.55 -13.82
N VAL A 120 -5.48 2.10 -12.94
CA VAL A 120 -6.88 1.73 -12.77
C VAL A 120 -7.75 2.82 -13.37
N LYS A 121 -8.51 2.48 -14.42
CA LYS A 121 -9.44 3.38 -15.10
C LYS A 121 -10.76 2.67 -15.30
N ASN A 122 -11.83 3.20 -14.70
CA ASN A 122 -13.15 2.56 -14.66
C ASN A 122 -13.02 1.14 -14.06
N THR A 123 -13.21 0.10 -14.88
CA THR A 123 -13.07 -1.31 -14.51
C THR A 123 -11.87 -1.99 -15.17
N LYS A 124 -11.00 -1.23 -15.83
CA LYS A 124 -9.85 -1.75 -16.58
C LYS A 124 -8.55 -1.52 -15.83
N LEU A 125 -7.72 -2.53 -15.83
CA LEU A 125 -6.31 -2.46 -15.45
C LEU A 125 -5.49 -2.22 -16.71
N LEU A 126 -4.69 -1.17 -16.69
CA LEU A 126 -3.89 -0.72 -17.82
C LEU A 126 -2.43 -0.64 -17.41
N VAL A 127 -1.57 -0.88 -18.39
CA VAL A 127 -0.12 -0.75 -18.22
C VAL A 127 0.26 0.74 -18.22
N ARG A 128 1.24 1.13 -17.39
CA ARG A 128 1.70 2.52 -17.30
C ARG A 128 2.35 2.99 -18.61
N ASN A 129 2.15 4.25 -19.00
CA ASN A 129 2.82 4.89 -20.14
C ASN A 129 4.35 4.74 -20.10
N ARG A 130 4.97 4.84 -18.92
CA ARG A 130 6.42 4.62 -18.76
C ARG A 130 6.87 3.22 -19.20
N THR A 131 6.01 2.21 -19.07
CA THR A 131 6.30 0.86 -19.54
C THR A 131 6.26 0.79 -21.06
N HIS A 132 5.29 1.45 -21.72
CA HIS A 132 5.26 1.57 -23.19
C HIS A 132 6.53 2.24 -23.71
N GLU A 133 6.90 3.38 -23.13
CA GLU A 133 8.11 4.13 -23.49
C GLU A 133 9.38 3.27 -23.32
N LYS A 134 9.46 2.51 -22.22
CA LYS A 134 10.57 1.58 -21.96
C LYS A 134 10.64 0.47 -23.01
N ILE A 135 9.50 -0.10 -23.42
CA ILE A 135 9.45 -1.12 -24.48
C ILE A 135 9.91 -0.51 -25.80
N HIS A 136 9.38 0.64 -26.19
CA HIS A 136 9.75 1.32 -27.45
C HIS A 136 11.27 1.58 -27.53
N ARG A 137 11.88 2.08 -26.45
CA ARG A 137 13.33 2.31 -26.39
C ARG A 137 14.16 1.02 -26.48
N LEU A 138 13.64 -0.09 -25.97
CA LEU A 138 14.35 -1.37 -25.92
C LEU A 138 14.17 -2.21 -27.17
N GLN A 139 13.09 -2.03 -27.95
CA GLN A 139 12.83 -2.85 -29.14
C GLN A 139 13.99 -2.87 -30.14
N ASN A 140 14.68 -1.74 -30.30
CA ASN A 140 15.83 -1.61 -31.23
C ASN A 140 17.18 -1.95 -30.58
N LYS A 141 17.26 -2.08 -29.25
CA LYS A 141 18.53 -2.25 -28.51
C LYS A 141 18.67 -3.62 -27.85
N ASP A 142 17.58 -4.17 -27.31
CA ASP A 142 17.56 -5.42 -26.55
C ASP A 142 16.17 -6.06 -26.67
N SER A 143 16.00 -6.86 -27.72
CA SER A 143 14.74 -7.56 -28.03
C SER A 143 14.33 -8.56 -26.93
N LYS A 144 15.29 -9.19 -26.23
CA LYS A 144 15.01 -10.18 -25.18
C LYS A 144 14.39 -9.49 -23.96
N LYS A 145 14.97 -8.37 -23.52
CA LYS A 145 14.45 -7.58 -22.40
C LYS A 145 13.12 -6.91 -22.74
N ALA A 146 12.93 -6.47 -23.99
CA ALA A 146 11.64 -5.97 -24.46
C ALA A 146 10.55 -7.06 -24.36
N LYS A 147 10.82 -8.29 -24.83
CA LYS A 147 9.89 -9.43 -24.73
C LYS A 147 9.54 -9.76 -23.27
N GLN A 148 10.52 -9.73 -22.36
CA GLN A 148 10.28 -9.96 -20.94
C GLN A 148 9.31 -8.94 -20.34
N ILE A 149 9.52 -7.64 -20.62
CA ILE A 149 8.66 -6.56 -20.12
C ILE A 149 7.25 -6.66 -20.72
N ILE A 150 7.13 -7.00 -22.01
CA ILE A 150 5.83 -7.26 -22.64
C ILE A 150 5.11 -8.41 -21.95
N GLY A 151 5.81 -9.49 -21.61
CA GLY A 151 5.23 -10.62 -20.85
C GLY A 151 4.67 -10.19 -19.49
N GLN A 152 5.43 -9.40 -18.73
CA GLN A 152 4.96 -8.86 -17.44
C GLN A 152 3.76 -7.92 -17.62
N ALA A 153 3.77 -7.09 -18.67
CA ALA A 153 2.70 -6.15 -18.96
C ALA A 153 1.38 -6.86 -19.32
N ARG A 154 1.46 -8.02 -19.99
CA ARG A 154 0.29 -8.86 -20.31
C ARG A 154 -0.39 -9.46 -19.08
N TYR A 155 0.32 -9.63 -17.96
CA TYR A 155 -0.31 -10.05 -16.70
C TYR A 155 -1.27 -8.97 -16.16
N ILE A 156 -1.00 -7.70 -16.46
CA ILE A 156 -1.84 -6.56 -16.07
C ILE A 156 -2.96 -6.34 -17.09
N GLU A 157 -2.60 -6.30 -18.37
CA GLU A 157 -3.50 -6.02 -19.47
C GLU A 157 -3.31 -7.12 -20.54
N PRO A 158 -4.13 -8.19 -20.55
CA PRO A 158 -3.92 -9.34 -21.44
C PRO A 158 -3.87 -8.99 -22.93
N THR A 159 -4.59 -7.93 -23.34
CA THR A 159 -4.62 -7.42 -24.72
C THR A 159 -3.40 -6.60 -25.11
N PHE A 160 -2.46 -6.35 -24.17
CA PHE A 160 -1.30 -5.50 -24.36
C PHE A 160 -0.33 -6.04 -25.42
N TYR A 161 -0.02 -5.21 -26.42
CA TYR A 161 0.85 -5.56 -27.56
C TYR A 161 0.39 -6.82 -28.31
N THR A 162 -0.93 -7.03 -28.40
CA THR A 162 -1.49 -7.99 -29.35
C THR A 162 -1.51 -7.29 -30.71
N LYS A 163 -0.84 -7.86 -31.72
CA LYS A 163 -1.01 -7.39 -33.10
C LYS A 163 -2.49 -7.55 -33.45
N LYS A 164 -3.14 -6.45 -33.81
CA LYS A 164 -4.41 -6.52 -34.54
C LYS A 164 -4.13 -7.02 -35.95
#